data_AF-A0A2D9Q3C9-F1
#
_entry.id   AF-A0A2D9Q3C9-F1
#
_cell.length_a   1.000
_cell.length_b   1.000
_cell.length_c   1.000
_cell.angle_alpha   90.00
_cell.angle_beta   90.00
_cell.angle_gamma   90.00
#
_symmetry.space_group_name_H-M   'P 1'
#
loop_
_entity.id
_entity.type
_entity.pdbx_description
1 polymer ?
#
loop_
_entity_poly.entity_id
_entity_poly.type
_entity_poly.pdbx_seq_one_letter_code
_entity_poly.pdbx_strand_id
1 'polypeptide(L)'
;MERMTASSRSTHIDALRGLAVLLMVLVHAAATWEPTLSGNLLVFGLIVSAGGGLAAPLFVALLGWGLAQRDLTMQQRWWRAGCLFGCQGIVNVSSPHLFELFTPGVLSLLGVLILTEPWWGRGLRTSNKPTVVFSWLFGLTVLFCFVFTSWQGPSSWTYRVDTA
;
A
#
# COMPACT_ATOMS: atom_id res chain seq x y z
N MET A 1 43.09 -15.59 -3.45
CA MET A 1 42.22 -14.95 -4.47
C MET A 1 40.81 -14.93 -3.89
N GLU A 2 40.47 -13.83 -3.23
CA GLU A 2 39.21 -13.66 -2.49
C GLU A 2 38.01 -13.65 -3.45
N ARG A 3 37.03 -14.53 -3.21
CA ARG A 3 35.72 -14.41 -3.83
C ARG A 3 34.95 -13.33 -3.06
N MET A 4 34.83 -12.14 -3.63
CA MET A 4 33.83 -11.16 -3.22
C MET A 4 32.45 -11.80 -3.36
N THR A 5 31.81 -12.14 -2.24
CA THR A 5 30.41 -12.54 -2.19
C THR A 5 29.56 -11.29 -2.40
N ALA A 6 29.36 -10.91 -3.67
CA ALA A 6 28.40 -9.87 -4.02
C ALA A 6 27.04 -10.28 -3.44
N SER A 7 26.52 -9.48 -2.51
CA SER A 7 25.18 -9.62 -1.92
C SER A 7 24.18 -9.93 -3.04
N SER A 8 23.65 -11.15 -3.09
CA SER A 8 22.75 -11.59 -4.15
C SER A 8 21.51 -10.70 -4.18
N ARG A 9 21.44 -9.79 -5.17
CA ARG A 9 20.28 -8.90 -5.35
C ARG A 9 19.07 -9.77 -5.69
N SER A 10 18.02 -9.69 -4.88
CA SER A 10 16.80 -10.47 -5.10
C SER A 10 16.01 -9.91 -6.28
N THR A 11 16.31 -10.39 -7.49
CA THR A 11 15.65 -9.96 -8.74
C THR A 11 14.12 -10.06 -8.67
N HIS A 12 13.59 -11.06 -7.97
CA HIS A 12 12.14 -11.21 -7.77
C HIS A 12 11.50 -10.03 -7.01
N ILE A 13 12.19 -9.47 -6.02
CA ILE A 13 11.67 -8.31 -5.26
C ILE A 13 11.69 -7.05 -6.12
N ASP A 14 12.72 -6.88 -6.94
CA ASP A 14 12.80 -5.73 -7.86
C ASP A 14 11.72 -5.83 -8.96
N ALA A 15 11.45 -7.04 -9.46
CA ALA A 15 10.33 -7.29 -10.38
C ALA A 15 8.97 -6.99 -9.74
N LEU A 16 8.75 -7.42 -8.49
CA LEU A 16 7.52 -7.13 -7.75
C LEU A 16 7.34 -5.63 -7.48
N ARG A 17 8.42 -4.89 -7.21
CA ARG A 17 8.37 -3.42 -7.10
C ARG A 17 7.97 -2.77 -8.41
N GLY A 18 8.55 -3.22 -9.52
CA GLY A 18 8.16 -2.78 -10.86
C GLY A 18 6.68 -3.05 -11.16
N LEU A 19 6.21 -4.26 -10.81
CA LEU A 19 4.81 -4.65 -10.96
C LEU A 19 3.87 -3.76 -10.13
N ALA A 20 4.21 -3.48 -8.87
CA ALA A 20 3.40 -2.61 -8.01
C ALA A 20 3.24 -1.21 -8.61
N VAL A 21 4.32 -0.61 -9.12
CA VAL A 21 4.28 0.69 -9.80
C VAL A 21 3.43 0.63 -11.06
N LEU A 22 3.57 -0.43 -11.87
CA LEU A 22 2.78 -0.60 -13.09
C LEU A 22 1.27 -0.69 -12.78
N LEU A 23 0.88 -1.46 -11.75
CA LEU A 23 -0.52 -1.57 -11.33
C LEU A 23 -1.08 -0.26 -10.76
N MET A 24 -0.27 0.54 -10.07
CA MET A 24 -0.68 1.87 -9.59
C MET A 24 -0.89 2.85 -10.72
N VAL A 25 0.00 2.86 -11.71
CA VAL A 25 -0.19 3.68 -12.91
C VAL A 25 -1.43 3.22 -13.67
N LEU A 26 -1.65 1.90 -13.77
CA LEU A 26 -2.81 1.32 -14.43
C LEU A 26 -4.12 1.81 -13.81
N VAL A 27 -4.27 1.79 -12.49
CA VAL A 27 -5.52 2.23 -11.84
C VAL A 27 -5.78 3.72 -12.01
N HIS A 28 -4.75 4.56 -11.95
CA HIS A 28 -4.91 5.99 -12.19
C HIS A 28 -5.20 6.31 -13.66
N ALA A 29 -4.59 5.59 -14.60
CA ALA A 29 -4.93 5.70 -16.02
C ALA A 29 -6.37 5.26 -16.29
N ALA A 30 -6.81 4.14 -15.69
CA ALA A 30 -8.16 3.63 -15.81
C ALA A 30 -9.21 4.60 -15.27
N ALA A 31 -8.93 5.26 -14.14
CA ALA A 31 -9.79 6.29 -13.57
C ALA A 31 -9.84 7.57 -14.42
N THR A 32 -8.81 7.84 -15.23
CA THR A 32 -8.75 9.04 -16.08
C THR A 32 -9.45 8.82 -17.42
N TRP A 33 -9.40 7.60 -17.96
CA TRP A 33 -9.92 7.25 -19.28
C TRP A 33 -11.04 6.21 -19.20
N GLU A 34 -12.03 6.43 -18.33
CA GLU A 34 -13.13 5.50 -18.07
C GLU A 34 -13.83 5.08 -19.38
N PRO A 35 -13.57 3.87 -19.91
CA PRO A 35 -14.14 3.44 -21.18
C PRO A 35 -15.53 2.86 -20.93
N THR A 36 -16.46 3.10 -21.86
CA THR A 36 -17.79 2.48 -21.80
C THR A 36 -17.65 0.95 -21.86
N LEU A 37 -17.89 0.28 -20.73
CA LEU A 37 -17.73 -1.17 -20.58
C LEU A 37 -18.86 -1.91 -21.32
N SER A 38 -18.62 -2.31 -22.56
CA SER A 38 -19.53 -3.16 -23.34
C SER A 38 -18.79 -4.28 -24.07
N GLY A 39 -19.41 -5.47 -24.14
CA GLY A 39 -18.85 -6.66 -24.82
C GLY A 39 -17.51 -7.12 -24.24
N ASN A 40 -16.50 -7.35 -25.09
CA ASN A 40 -15.17 -7.82 -24.68
C ASN A 40 -14.44 -6.89 -23.71
N LEU A 41 -14.81 -5.59 -23.65
CA LEU A 41 -14.21 -4.63 -22.74
C LEU A 41 -14.55 -4.91 -21.27
N LEU A 42 -15.62 -5.66 -20.97
CA LEU A 42 -15.97 -6.08 -19.61
C LEU A 42 -14.88 -6.96 -18.98
N VAL A 43 -14.31 -7.89 -19.75
CA VAL A 43 -13.22 -8.75 -19.27
C VAL A 43 -11.97 -7.93 -18.98
N PHE A 44 -11.66 -6.96 -19.84
CA PHE A 44 -10.56 -6.02 -19.59
C PHE A 44 -10.82 -5.15 -18.37
N GLY A 45 -12.04 -4.64 -18.18
CA GLY A 45 -12.44 -3.91 -16.99
C GLY A 45 -12.27 -4.70 -15.70
N LEU A 46 -12.64 -5.98 -15.71
CA LEU A 46 -12.43 -6.88 -14.58
C LEU A 46 -10.94 -7.07 -14.27
N ILE A 47 -10.09 -7.27 -15.28
CA ILE A 47 -8.64 -7.42 -15.10
C ILE A 47 -8.02 -6.14 -14.55
N VAL A 48 -8.40 -4.99 -15.11
CA VAL A 48 -7.91 -3.67 -14.68
C VAL A 48 -8.36 -3.35 -13.25
N SER A 49 -9.62 -3.61 -12.92
CA SER A 49 -10.17 -3.46 -11.57
C SER A 49 -9.47 -4.39 -10.56
N ALA A 50 -9.27 -5.66 -10.92
CA ALA A 50 -8.53 -6.61 -10.09
C ALA A 50 -7.07 -6.17 -9.89
N GLY A 51 -6.40 -5.72 -10.96
CA GLY A 51 -5.05 -5.19 -10.92
C GLY A 51 -4.93 -3.95 -10.03
N GLY A 52 -5.88 -3.02 -10.13
CA GLY A 52 -5.95 -1.84 -9.27
C GLY A 52 -6.15 -2.20 -7.80
N GLY A 53 -7.03 -3.17 -7.49
CA GLY A 53 -7.24 -3.67 -6.13
C GLY A 53 -5.99 -4.32 -5.51
N LEU A 54 -5.11 -4.90 -6.33
CA LEU A 54 -3.86 -5.51 -5.88
C LEU A 54 -2.71 -4.51 -5.66
N ALA A 55 -2.78 -3.31 -6.24
CA ALA A 55 -1.70 -2.34 -6.19
C ALA A 55 -1.36 -1.93 -4.74
N ALA A 56 -2.37 -1.50 -3.96
CA ALA A 56 -2.15 -1.04 -2.60
C ALA A 56 -1.60 -2.14 -1.65
N PRO A 57 -2.15 -3.38 -1.62
CA PRO A 57 -1.56 -4.48 -0.86
C PRO A 57 -0.11 -4.80 -1.23
N LEU A 58 0.26 -4.73 -2.52
CA LEU A 58 1.63 -4.98 -2.96
C LEU A 58 2.60 -3.91 -2.45
N PHE A 59 2.23 -2.63 -2.49
CA PHE A 59 3.06 -1.57 -1.92
C PHE A 59 3.30 -1.76 -0.42
N VAL A 60 2.23 -2.09 0.33
CA VAL A 60 2.33 -2.33 1.78
C VAL A 60 3.22 -3.54 2.07
N ALA A 61 3.03 -4.66 1.35
CA ALA A 61 3.83 -5.87 1.53
C ALA A 61 5.32 -5.65 1.21
N LEU A 62 5.63 -4.98 0.09
CA LEU A 62 7.00 -4.71 -0.32
C LEU A 62 7.68 -3.68 0.60
N LEU A 63 6.94 -2.69 1.10
CA LEU A 63 7.45 -1.76 2.10
C LEU A 63 7.74 -2.48 3.41
N GLY A 64 6.80 -3.30 3.90
CA GLY A 64 6.97 -4.10 5.12
C GLY A 64 8.16 -5.05 5.03
N TRP A 65 8.33 -5.73 3.89
CA TRP A 65 9.50 -6.55 3.60
C TRP A 65 10.80 -5.73 3.62
N GLY A 66 10.80 -4.55 2.98
CA GLY A 66 11.95 -3.64 2.97
C GLY A 66 12.32 -3.12 4.36
N LEU A 67 11.32 -2.86 5.21
CA LEU A 67 11.51 -2.48 6.61
C LEU A 67 11.99 -3.65 7.46
N ALA A 68 11.56 -4.88 7.20
CA ALA A 68 12.01 -6.06 7.94
C ALA A 68 13.48 -6.42 7.66
N GLN A 69 13.96 -6.21 6.43
CA GLN A 69 15.33 -6.56 6.04
C GLN A 69 16.38 -5.50 6.42
N ARG A 70 15.98 -4.24 6.64
CA ARG A 70 16.92 -3.13 6.80
C ARG A 70 16.73 -2.42 8.13
N ASP A 71 17.82 -2.23 8.86
CA ASP A 71 17.85 -1.30 9.98
C ASP A 71 18.09 0.11 9.45
N LEU A 72 17.00 0.89 9.39
CA LEU A 72 17.05 2.28 9.00
C LEU A 72 17.36 3.14 10.21
N THR A 73 18.34 4.04 10.07
CA THR A 73 18.60 5.08 11.07
C THR A 73 17.43 6.07 11.12
N MET A 74 17.26 6.74 12.27
CA MET A 74 16.16 7.71 12.43
C MET A 74 16.18 8.80 11.36
N GLN A 75 17.36 9.31 11.00
CA GLN A 75 17.51 10.33 9.97
C GLN A 75 17.05 9.85 8.57
N GLN A 76 17.37 8.61 8.20
CA GLN A 76 16.91 8.03 6.93
C GLN A 76 15.40 7.81 6.90
N ARG A 77 14.79 7.48 8.06
CA ARG A 77 13.34 7.31 8.17
C ARG A 77 12.62 8.64 7.96
N TRP A 78 13.05 9.70 8.65
CA TRP A 78 12.50 11.03 8.47
C TRP A 78 12.64 11.54 7.04
N TRP A 79 13.79 11.32 6.41
CA TRP A 79 14.00 11.68 5.00
C TRP A 79 13.04 10.93 4.06
N ARG A 80 12.92 9.61 4.22
CA ARG A 80 12.04 8.79 3.37
C ARG A 80 10.56 9.11 3.59
N ALA A 81 10.14 9.26 4.85
CA ALA A 81 8.78 9.66 5.18
C ALA A 81 8.48 11.05 4.63
N GLY A 82 9.36 12.02 4.84
CA GLY A 82 9.23 13.38 4.30
C GLY A 82 9.14 13.39 2.77
N CYS A 83 9.95 12.58 2.09
CA CYS A 83 9.88 12.41 0.64
C CYS A 83 8.51 11.84 0.21
N LEU A 84 7.97 10.83 0.90
CA LEU A 84 6.65 10.28 0.61
C LEU A 84 5.52 11.29 0.82
N PHE A 85 5.58 12.08 1.90
CA PHE A 85 4.63 13.18 2.12
C PHE A 85 4.74 14.26 1.05
N GLY A 86 5.97 14.61 0.64
CA GLY A 86 6.22 15.55 -0.45
C GLY A 86 5.65 15.05 -1.78
N CYS A 87 5.89 13.79 -2.13
CA CYS A 87 5.30 13.15 -3.31
C CYS A 87 3.78 13.13 -3.26
N GLN A 88 3.17 12.86 -2.09
CA GLN A 88 1.71 12.96 -1.93
C GLN A 88 1.22 14.38 -2.21
N GLY A 89 1.91 15.40 -1.70
CA GLY A 89 1.58 16.80 -1.98
C GLY A 89 1.66 17.13 -3.48
N ILE A 90 2.71 16.68 -4.17
CA ILE A 90 2.88 16.90 -5.62
C ILE A 90 1.75 16.23 -6.41
N VAL A 91 1.36 15.01 -6.04
CA VAL A 91 0.24 14.30 -6.67
C VAL A 91 -1.08 15.02 -6.42
N ASN A 92 -1.34 15.44 -5.18
CA ASN A 92 -2.55 16.19 -4.82
C ASN A 92 -2.64 17.52 -5.58
N VAL A 93 -1.52 18.21 -5.80
CA VAL A 93 -1.46 19.45 -6.61
C VAL A 93 -1.66 19.15 -8.10
N SER A 94 -1.08 18.07 -8.61
CA SER A 94 -1.14 17.71 -10.04
C SER A 94 -2.52 17.24 -10.49
N SER A 95 -3.32 16.68 -9.57
CA SER A 95 -4.67 16.18 -9.84
C SER A 95 -5.73 16.83 -8.94
N PRO A 96 -5.94 18.16 -9.06
CA PRO A 96 -6.89 18.90 -8.21
C PRO A 96 -8.35 18.54 -8.48
N HIS A 97 -8.61 17.86 -9.62
CA HIS A 97 -9.93 17.37 -10.01
C HIS A 97 -10.29 16.01 -9.37
N LEU A 98 -9.31 15.28 -8.80
CA LEU A 98 -9.52 13.97 -8.16
C LEU A 98 -9.24 13.99 -6.66
N PHE A 99 -8.43 14.94 -6.18
CA PHE A 99 -8.01 15.00 -4.79
C PHE A 99 -8.04 16.43 -4.27
N GLU A 100 -8.57 16.63 -3.05
CA GLU A 100 -8.30 17.86 -2.32
C GLU A 100 -6.85 17.87 -1.81
N LEU A 101 -6.29 19.07 -1.69
CA LEU A 101 -4.87 19.30 -1.37
C LEU A 101 -4.40 18.55 -0.11
N PHE A 102 -5.29 18.40 0.88
CA PHE A 102 -5.00 17.77 2.18
C PHE A 102 -5.53 16.34 2.32
N THR A 103 -5.96 15.70 1.25
CA THR A 103 -6.49 14.34 1.34
C THR A 103 -5.36 13.35 1.68
N PRO A 104 -5.45 12.59 2.79
CA PRO A 104 -4.45 11.59 3.14
C PRO A 104 -4.53 10.42 2.15
N GLY A 105 -3.47 10.22 1.38
CA GLY A 105 -3.35 9.13 0.40
C GLY A 105 -2.46 7.98 0.87
N VAL A 106 -2.33 6.95 0.03
CA VAL A 106 -1.51 5.76 0.30
C VAL A 106 -0.06 6.12 0.63
N LEU A 107 0.54 7.11 -0.03
CA LEU A 107 1.93 7.50 0.23
C LEU A 107 2.10 8.11 1.63
N SER A 108 1.13 8.92 2.06
CA SER A 108 1.13 9.48 3.41
C SER A 108 0.99 8.40 4.50
N LEU A 109 0.13 7.39 4.27
CA LEU A 109 -0.01 6.24 5.17
C LEU A 109 1.27 5.41 5.24
N LEU A 110 1.93 5.16 4.11
CA LEU A 110 3.23 4.50 4.07
C LEU A 110 4.29 5.33 4.81
N GLY A 111 4.27 6.66 4.69
CA GLY A 111 5.13 7.57 5.44
C GLY A 111 4.95 7.46 6.96
N VAL A 112 3.69 7.47 7.43
CA VAL A 112 3.36 7.23 8.84
C VAL A 112 3.83 5.85 9.29
N LEU A 113 3.66 4.82 8.46
CA LEU A 113 4.10 3.46 8.78
C LEU A 113 5.62 3.40 9.01
N ILE A 114 6.43 4.06 8.18
CA ILE A 114 7.89 4.13 8.34
C ILE A 114 8.28 4.83 9.64
N LEU A 115 7.58 5.90 10.01
CA LEU A 115 7.83 6.65 11.25
C LEU A 115 7.43 5.85 12.49
N THR A 116 6.34 5.09 12.40
CA THR A 116 5.79 4.33 13.52
C THR A 116 6.46 2.97 13.69
N GLU A 117 7.14 2.45 12.66
CA GLU A 117 7.89 1.17 12.69
C GLU A 117 8.78 0.95 13.92
N PRO A 118 9.57 1.91 14.45
CA PRO A 118 10.50 1.61 15.53
C PRO A 118 9.79 1.28 16.85
N TRP A 119 8.50 1.64 16.97
CA TRP A 119 7.71 1.47 18.19
C TRP A 119 7.16 0.06 18.31
N TRP A 120 6.72 -0.54 17.20
CA TRP A 120 6.14 -1.89 17.16
C TRP A 120 7.06 -2.93 16.50
N GLY A 121 7.91 -2.53 15.55
CA GLY A 121 8.80 -3.40 14.79
C GLY A 121 9.86 -4.10 15.66
N ARG A 122 10.36 -3.42 16.71
CA ARG A 122 11.26 -4.05 17.69
C ARG A 122 10.59 -5.21 18.43
N GLY A 123 9.35 -5.02 18.87
CA GLY A 123 8.56 -6.03 19.57
C GLY A 123 8.25 -7.26 18.69
N LEU A 124 7.99 -7.04 17.40
CA LEU A 124 7.78 -8.13 16.44
C LEU A 124 9.05 -8.92 16.14
N ARG A 125 10.19 -8.23 15.97
CA ARG A 125 11.47 -8.88 15.65
C ARG A 125 12.07 -9.67 16.81
N THR A 126 11.85 -9.21 18.06
CA THR A 126 12.36 -9.91 19.25
C THR A 126 11.48 -11.10 19.68
N SER A 127 10.31 -11.27 19.07
CA SER A 127 9.40 -12.34 19.45
C SER A 127 9.92 -13.69 18.98
N ASN A 128 10.06 -14.62 19.92
CA ASN A 128 10.52 -15.98 19.64
C ASN A 128 9.45 -16.83 18.90
N LYS A 129 8.22 -16.31 18.73
CA LYS A 129 7.09 -16.99 18.06
C LYS A 129 6.34 -16.01 17.14
N PRO A 130 6.90 -15.62 15.98
CA PRO A 130 6.30 -14.61 15.10
C PRO A 130 4.92 -15.00 14.57
N THR A 131 4.67 -16.29 14.31
CA THR A 131 3.37 -16.80 13.83
C THR A 131 2.25 -16.58 14.86
N VAL A 132 2.57 -16.69 16.15
CA VAL A 132 1.60 -16.47 17.24
C VAL A 132 1.25 -14.99 17.32
N VAL A 133 2.24 -14.10 17.22
CA VAL A 133 2.00 -12.65 17.21
C VAL A 133 1.17 -12.24 16.00
N PHE A 134 1.49 -12.76 14.81
CA PHE A 134 0.70 -12.51 13.61
C PHE A 134 -0.74 -12.99 13.76
N SER A 135 -0.95 -14.21 14.26
CA SER A 135 -2.30 -14.77 14.47
C SER A 135 -3.10 -13.94 15.48
N TRP A 136 -2.46 -13.46 16.54
CA TRP A 136 -3.07 -12.53 17.50
C TRP A 136 -3.44 -11.21 16.87
N LEU A 137 -2.54 -10.58 16.12
CA LEU A 137 -2.80 -9.32 15.44
C LEU A 137 -3.92 -9.45 14.41
N PHE A 138 -3.93 -10.54 13.64
CA PHE A 138 -5.00 -10.85 12.69
C PHE A 138 -6.34 -11.04 13.41
N GLY A 139 -6.38 -11.88 14.45
CA GLY A 139 -7.59 -12.10 15.24
C GLY A 139 -8.11 -10.82 15.89
N LEU A 140 -7.22 -9.98 16.42
CA LEU A 140 -7.57 -8.69 17.01
C LEU A 140 -8.10 -7.71 15.94
N THR A 141 -7.52 -7.72 14.74
CA THR A 141 -8.00 -6.89 13.62
C THR A 141 -9.39 -7.33 13.17
N VAL A 142 -9.63 -8.64 13.02
CA VAL A 142 -10.95 -9.20 12.67
C VAL A 142 -11.97 -8.88 13.76
N LEU A 143 -11.62 -9.07 15.03
CA LEU A 143 -12.47 -8.71 16.16
C LEU A 143 -12.79 -7.21 16.17
N PHE A 144 -11.80 -6.36 15.93
CA PHE A 144 -11.99 -4.92 15.83
C PHE A 144 -12.95 -4.57 14.70
N CYS A 145 -12.80 -5.16 13.51
CA CYS A 145 -13.75 -4.97 12.42
C CYS A 145 -15.16 -5.47 12.79
N PHE A 146 -15.29 -6.53 13.58
CA PHE A 146 -16.61 -7.00 13.99
C PHE A 146 -17.27 -6.07 15.03
N VAL A 147 -16.51 -5.60 16.01
CA VAL A 147 -17.01 -4.71 17.08
C VAL A 147 -17.35 -3.32 16.54
N PHE A 148 -16.55 -2.81 15.60
CA PHE A 148 -16.69 -1.48 15.01
C PHE A 148 -17.35 -1.51 13.63
N THR A 149 -18.27 -2.45 13.38
CA THR A 149 -19.05 -2.50 12.12
C THR A 149 -19.77 -1.18 11.82
N SER A 150 -20.28 -0.48 12.84
CA SER A 150 -20.96 0.81 12.66
C SER A 150 -20.05 1.93 12.13
N TRP A 151 -18.73 1.80 12.27
CA TRP A 151 -17.74 2.79 11.81
C TRP A 151 -17.23 2.51 10.39
N GLN A 152 -17.53 1.33 9.82
CA GLN A 152 -17.06 0.93 8.48
C GLN A 152 -17.90 1.53 7.33
N GLY A 153 -18.94 2.30 7.66
CA GLY A 153 -19.88 2.86 6.71
C GLY A 153 -20.85 1.81 6.14
N PRO A 154 -21.81 2.22 5.30
CA PRO A 154 -22.79 1.31 4.72
C PRO A 154 -22.11 0.26 3.83
N SER A 155 -22.40 -1.02 4.06
CA SER A 155 -21.97 -2.13 3.20
C SER A 155 -22.84 -2.30 1.96
N SER A 156 -23.97 -1.60 1.90
CA SER A 156 -24.90 -1.60 0.77
C SER A 156 -24.27 -0.95 -0.45
N TRP A 157 -24.04 -1.75 -1.49
CA TRP A 157 -23.56 -1.29 -2.79
C TRP A 157 -24.41 -0.14 -3.35
N THR A 158 -25.73 -0.20 -3.18
CA THR A 158 -26.70 0.80 -3.63
C THR A 158 -26.39 2.21 -3.15
N TYR A 159 -25.94 2.38 -1.90
CA TYR A 159 -25.54 3.69 -1.37
C TYR A 159 -24.36 4.32 -2.13
N ARG A 160 -23.56 3.53 -2.85
CA ARG A 160 -22.39 4.00 -3.61
C ARG A 160 -22.67 4.26 -5.08
N VAL A 161 -23.77 3.72 -5.63
CA VAL A 161 -24.14 3.90 -7.04
C VAL A 161 -25.33 4.84 -7.24
N ASP A 162 -26.20 5.02 -6.25
CA ASP A 162 -27.43 5.81 -6.40
C ASP A 162 -27.25 7.32 -6.13
N THR A 163 -26.05 7.79 -5.75
CA THR A 163 -25.76 9.23 -5.55
C THR A 163 -25.10 9.89 -6.77
N ALA A 164 -25.55 9.53 -7.98
CA ALA A 164 -25.19 10.21 -9.23
C ALA A 164 -26.29 11.19 -9.65
#